data_AF-A0ABD0QF64-F1
#
_entry.id   AF-A0ABD0QF64-F1
#
_cell.length_a   1.000
_cell.length_b   1.000
_cell.length_c   1.000
_cell.angle_alpha   90.00
_cell.angle_beta   90.00
_cell.angle_gamma   90.00
#
_symmetry.space_group_name_H-M   'P 1'
#
loop_
_entity.id
_entity.type
_entity.pdbx_description
1 polymer ?
#
loop_
_entity_poly.entity_id
_entity_poly.type
_entity_poly.pdbx_seq_one_letter_code
_entity_poly.pdbx_strand_id
1 'polypeptide(L)' 'NAEARQPGKAPNFSVNWTVGDQALEVINATTGKDDMGRPSRLCKHALYSRWVRLHSK' A
#
# COMPACT_ATOMS: atom_id res chain seq x y z
N ASN A 1 8.04 -19.59 17.39
CA ASN A 1 6.83 -18.89 17.88
C ASN A 1 5.83 -18.82 16.76
N ALA A 2 4.72 -19.53 16.89
CA ALA A 2 3.55 -19.31 16.03
C ALA A 2 2.63 -18.32 16.75
N GLU A 3 2.16 -17.29 16.06
CA GLU A 3 1.18 -16.38 16.65
C GLU A 3 -0.12 -17.14 16.94
N ALA A 4 -0.80 -16.77 18.03
CA ALA A 4 -2.07 -17.38 18.39
C ALA A 4 -3.14 -16.95 17.37
N ARG A 5 -3.94 -17.91 16.89
CA ARG A 5 -5.06 -17.63 15.99
C ARG A 5 -6.05 -16.67 16.66
N GLN A 6 -6.21 -15.47 16.10
CA GLN A 6 -7.18 -14.49 16.54
C GLN A 6 -8.51 -14.71 15.79
N PRO A 7 -9.58 -15.22 16.44
CA PRO A 7 -10.88 -15.32 15.80
C PRO A 7 -11.48 -13.91 15.62
N GLY A 8 -12.00 -13.60 14.42
CA GLY A 8 -12.62 -12.30 14.13
C GLY A 8 -12.69 -12.00 12.64
N LYS A 9 -13.38 -10.92 12.27
CA LYS A 9 -13.34 -10.40 10.90
C LYS A 9 -12.01 -9.69 10.66
N ALA A 10 -11.37 -9.97 9.54
CA ALA A 10 -10.18 -9.23 9.12
C ALA A 10 -10.54 -7.76 8.85
N PRO A 11 -9.64 -6.81 9.16
CA PRO A 11 -9.84 -5.42 8.79
C PRO A 11 -9.92 -5.24 7.27
N ASN A 12 -10.74 -4.28 6.80
CA ASN A 12 -10.86 -3.97 5.36
C ASN A 12 -9.87 -2.90 4.89
N PHE A 13 -8.68 -2.87 5.50
CA PHE A 13 -7.62 -1.97 5.12
C PHE A 13 -6.28 -2.70 5.11
N SER A 14 -5.38 -2.19 4.29
CA SER A 14 -3.98 -2.59 4.24
C SER A 14 -3.13 -1.38 4.60
N VAL A 15 -2.07 -1.62 5.38
CA VAL A 15 -1.11 -0.59 5.78
C VAL A 15 0.23 -0.94 5.16
N ASN A 16 0.88 0.05 4.56
CA ASN A 16 2.23 -0.14 4.00
C ASN A 16 3.15 1.05 4.31
N TRP A 17 4.45 0.76 4.28
CA TRP A 17 5.52 1.70 4.53
C TRP A 17 6.80 1.23 3.86
N THR A 18 7.65 2.16 3.45
CA THR A 18 9.01 1.90 2.95
C THR A 18 9.97 2.85 3.66
N VAL A 19 11.20 2.40 3.85
CA VAL A 19 12.29 3.24 4.39
C VAL A 19 12.34 4.56 3.65
N GLY A 20 12.26 5.67 4.40
CA GLY A 20 12.24 7.03 3.87
C GLY A 20 10.86 7.69 3.81
N ASP A 21 9.76 6.93 3.96
CA ASP A 21 8.43 7.54 4.08
C ASP A 21 8.26 8.23 5.44
N GLN A 22 7.63 9.41 5.42
CA GLN A 22 7.32 10.17 6.64
C GLN A 22 6.16 9.59 7.46
N ALA A 23 5.27 8.81 6.82
CA ALA A 23 4.08 8.25 7.43
C ALA A 23 3.66 6.93 6.76
N LEU A 24 2.77 6.19 7.42
CA LEU A 24 2.14 4.99 6.85
C LEU A 24 1.14 5.37 5.76
N GLU A 25 1.07 4.58 4.69
CA GLU A 25 -0.03 4.63 3.74
C GLU A 25 -1.09 3.61 4.15
N VAL A 26 -2.34 4.06 4.28
CA VAL A 26 -3.50 3.21 4.60
C VAL A 26 -4.42 3.15 3.38
N ILE A 27 -4.73 1.94 2.94
CA ILE A 27 -5.49 1.67 1.71
C ILE A 27 -6.68 0.78 2.03
N ASN A 28 -7.86 1.15 1.52
CA ASN A 28 -9.03 0.28 1.57
C ASN A 28 -8.79 -0.97 0.69
N ALA A 29 -8.87 -2.15 1.30
CA ALA A 29 -8.51 -3.41 0.63
C ALA A 29 -9.52 -3.82 -0.47
N THR A 30 -10.73 -3.25 -0.46
CA THR A 30 -11.75 -3.47 -1.49
C THR A 30 -11.55 -2.57 -2.71
N THR A 31 -11.16 -1.30 -2.51
CA THR A 31 -11.05 -0.32 -3.60
C THR A 31 -9.63 -0.15 -4.14
N GLY A 32 -8.61 -0.54 -3.36
CA GLY A 32 -7.20 -0.34 -3.69
C GLY A 32 -6.74 1.13 -3.63
N LYS A 33 -7.51 1.98 -2.96
CA LYS A 33 -7.27 3.43 -2.83
C LYS A 33 -7.35 3.85 -1.36
N ASP A 34 -6.82 5.03 -1.04
CA ASP A 34 -6.98 5.60 0.30
C ASP A 34 -8.40 6.15 0.53
N ASP A 35 -8.67 6.65 1.75
CA ASP A 35 -9.98 7.17 2.15
C ASP A 35 -10.40 8.43 1.36
N MET A 36 -9.46 9.09 0.68
CA MET A 36 -9.73 10.22 -0.22
C MET A 36 -9.88 9.79 -1.69
N GLY A 37 -9.84 8.48 -1.98
CA GLY A 37 -9.94 7.94 -3.34
C GLY A 37 -8.66 8.09 -4.18
N ARG A 38 -7.52 8.36 -3.56
CA ARG A 38 -6.22 8.47 -4.25
C ARG A 38 -5.59 7.09 -4.45
N PRO A 39 -4.93 6.83 -5.59
CA PRO A 39 -4.28 5.55 -5.84
C PRO A 39 -3.07 5.36 -4.92
N SER A 40 -2.84 4.12 -4.47
CA SER A 40 -1.66 3.77 -3.66
C SER A 40 -0.35 4.04 -4.41
N ARG A 41 0.69 4.44 -3.69
CA ARG A 41 2.08 4.51 -4.20
C ARG A 41 2.64 3.16 -4.68
N LEU A 42 1.98 2.05 -4.31
CA LEU A 42 2.29 0.69 -4.75
C LEU A 42 1.43 0.25 -5.94
N CYS A 43 0.53 1.09 -6.46
CA CYS A 43 -0.27 0.71 -7.63
C CYS A 43 0.63 0.56 -8.88
N LYS A 44 0.15 -0.21 -9.87
CA LYS A 44 0.88 -0.50 -11.12
C LYS A 44 1.40 0.78 -11.79
N HIS A 45 0.56 1.82 -11.84
CA HIS A 45 0.92 3.09 -12.46
C HIS A 45 2.08 3.78 -11.74
N ALA A 46 2.03 3.89 -10.40
CA ALA A 46 3.08 4.53 -9.62
C ALA A 46 4.44 3.81 -9.74
N LEU A 47 4.43 2.48 -9.70
CA LEU A 47 5.64 1.68 -9.90
C LEU A 47 6.20 1.83 -11.32
N TYR A 48 5.32 1.82 -12.33
CA TYR A 48 5.74 2.01 -13.72
C TYR A 48 6.32 3.41 -13.94
N SER A 49 5.72 4.47 -13.39
CA SER A 49 6.28 5.83 -13.47
C SER A 49 7.67 5.92 -12.86
N ARG A 50 7.92 5.22 -11.74
CA ARG A 50 9.26 5.12 -11.14
C ARG A 50 10.23 4.37 -12.04
N TRP A 51 9.79 3.27 -12.63
CA TRP A 51 10.59 2.49 -13.58
C TRP A 51 10.99 3.31 -14.82
N VAL A 52 10.04 4.01 -15.45
CA VAL A 52 10.33 4.90 -16.59
C VAL A 52 11.36 5.96 -16.20
N ARG A 53 11.24 6.59 -15.04
CA ARG A 53 12.22 7.59 -14.56
C ARG A 53 13.63 7.02 -14.37
N LEU A 54 13.75 5.74 -14.05
CA LEU A 54 15.05 5.06 -13.92
C LEU A 54 15.64 4.67 -15.28
N HIS A 55 14.79 4.23 -16.22
CA HIS A 55 15.22 3.77 -17.56
C HIS A 55 15.34 4.88 -18.60
N SER A 56 14.72 6.04 -18.38
CA SER A 56 14.89 7.24 -19.23
C SER A 56 16.13 8.05 -18.86
N LYS A 57 17.02 7.51 -18.02
CA LYS A 57 18.38 8.01 -17.79
C LYS A 57 19.36 7.18 -18.61
#